data_AF-A0A9E4JQ92-F1
#
_entry.id   AF-A0A9E4JQ92-F1
#
_cell.length_a   1.000
_cell.length_b   1.000
_cell.length_c   1.000
_cell.angle_alpha   90.00
_cell.angle_beta   90.00
_cell.angle_gamma   90.00
#
_symmetry.space_group_name_H-M   'P 1'
#
loop_
_entity.id
_entity.type
_entity.pdbx_description
1 polymer ?
#
loop_
_entity_poly.entity_id
_entity_poly.type
_entity_poly.pdbx_seq_one_letter_code
_entity_poly.pdbx_strand_id
1 'polypeptide(L)'
;MNSSQLQPENSEVIEVNCWADRWQVYRRLQELGIPCSCEVEQPLRVQINNPNQAVQLSSVLKQFTASRGELVQSLERSWNTECD
;
A
#
# COMPACT_ATOMS: atom_id res chain seq x y z
N MET A 1 -9.31 -12.39 -31.73
CA MET A 1 -8.70 -11.12 -31.26
C MET A 1 -9.75 -10.33 -30.50
N ASN A 2 -9.72 -10.34 -29.17
CA ASN A 2 -9.57 -9.13 -28.35
C ASN A 2 -9.66 -9.51 -26.87
N SER A 3 -8.49 -9.42 -26.23
CA SER A 3 -8.27 -9.57 -24.79
C SER A 3 -8.63 -8.25 -24.13
N SER A 4 -9.77 -8.12 -23.45
CA SER A 4 -10.11 -6.89 -22.71
C SER A 4 -11.12 -7.11 -21.59
N GLN A 5 -10.92 -8.13 -20.75
CA GLN A 5 -11.58 -8.20 -19.45
C GLN A 5 -10.54 -8.46 -18.36
N LEU A 6 -9.60 -7.52 -18.19
CA LEU A 6 -8.98 -7.32 -16.90
C LEU A 6 -9.95 -6.44 -16.12
N GLN A 7 -10.87 -7.07 -15.39
CA GLN A 7 -11.77 -6.38 -14.48
C GLN A 7 -10.92 -5.61 -13.44
N PRO A 8 -11.08 -4.29 -13.28
CA PRO A 8 -10.51 -3.58 -12.15
C PRO A 8 -11.48 -3.72 -10.97
N GLU A 9 -11.76 -4.95 -10.51
CA GLU A 9 -12.73 -5.15 -9.43
C GLU A 9 -12.13 -4.93 -8.03
N ASN A 10 -10.80 -4.84 -7.91
CA ASN A 10 -10.10 -4.65 -6.64
C ASN A 10 -9.14 -3.46 -6.65
N SER A 11 -9.54 -2.31 -7.19
CA SER A 11 -8.75 -1.08 -7.07
C SER A 11 -9.14 -0.29 -5.82
N GLU A 12 -8.20 -0.05 -4.92
CA GLU A 12 -8.33 0.78 -3.73
C GLU A 12 -7.74 2.17 -3.99
N VAL A 13 -8.48 3.21 -3.62
CA VAL A 13 -8.05 4.62 -3.74
C VAL A 13 -7.51 5.07 -2.39
N ILE A 14 -6.29 5.59 -2.40
CA ILE A 14 -5.57 5.98 -1.20
C ILE A 14 -5.29 7.46 -1.25
N GLU A 15 -5.82 8.15 -0.24
CA GLU A 15 -5.53 9.54 0.01
C GLU A 15 -4.34 9.63 0.98
N VAL A 16 -3.26 10.28 0.51
CA VAL A 16 -2.06 10.54 1.31
C VAL A 16 -1.93 12.06 1.43
N ASN A 17 -2.08 12.59 2.64
CA ASN A 17 -2.17 14.03 2.92
C ASN A 17 -0.94 14.83 2.46
N CYS A 18 0.25 14.22 2.48
CA CYS A 18 1.50 14.88 2.11
C CYS A 18 1.99 14.42 0.74
N TRP A 19 2.35 15.38 -0.12
CA TRP A 19 2.89 15.09 -1.45
C TRP A 19 4.21 14.29 -1.40
N ALA A 20 5.07 14.55 -0.41
CA ALA A 20 6.33 13.81 -0.23
C ALA A 20 6.07 12.35 0.13
N ASP A 21 5.17 12.11 1.09
CA ASP A 21 4.82 10.76 1.57
C ASP A 21 4.16 9.94 0.45
N ARG A 22 3.34 10.58 -0.37
CA ARG A 22 2.70 9.95 -1.54
C ARG A 22 3.72 9.32 -2.49
N TRP A 23 4.81 10.02 -2.80
CA TRP A 23 5.86 9.47 -3.67
C TRP A 23 6.63 8.33 -3.01
N GLN A 24 6.83 8.41 -1.69
CA GLN A 24 7.49 7.35 -0.94
C GLN A 24 6.63 6.09 -0.85
N VAL A 25 5.32 6.24 -0.61
CA VAL A 25 4.33 5.15 -0.67
C VAL A 25 4.35 4.51 -2.05
N TYR A 26 4.22 5.30 -3.12
CA TYR A 26 4.23 4.80 -4.50
C TYR A 26 5.48 3.95 -4.79
N ARG A 27 6.67 4.48 -4.48
CA ARG A 27 7.94 3.76 -4.66
C ARG A 27 7.93 2.44 -3.89
N ARG A 28 7.47 2.46 -2.63
CA ARG A 28 7.48 1.27 -1.78
C ARG A 28 6.53 0.18 -2.30
N LEU A 29 5.37 0.57 -2.83
CA LEU A 29 4.44 -0.36 -3.46
C LEU A 29 5.02 -0.99 -4.72
N GLN A 30 5.73 -0.21 -5.53
CA GLN A 30 6.45 -0.76 -6.69
C GLN A 30 7.53 -1.76 -6.29
N GLU A 31 8.31 -1.47 -5.25
CA GLU A 31 9.32 -2.39 -4.70
C GLU A 31 8.71 -3.72 -4.20
N LEU A 32 7.48 -3.67 -3.68
CA LEU A 32 6.72 -4.83 -3.24
C LEU A 32 6.01 -5.57 -4.39
N GLY A 33 6.10 -5.06 -5.63
CA GLY A 33 5.41 -5.64 -6.79
C GLY A 33 3.90 -5.46 -6.75
N ILE A 34 3.40 -4.47 -6.01
CA ILE A 34 1.97 -4.16 -5.94
C ILE A 34 1.62 -3.21 -7.10
N PRO A 35 0.69 -3.56 -7.99
CA PRO A 35 0.32 -2.68 -9.09
C PRO A 35 -0.33 -1.40 -8.56
N CYS A 36 0.25 -0.24 -8.91
CA CYS A 36 -0.25 1.06 -8.48
C CYS A 36 -0.04 2.13 -9.55
N SER A 37 -0.96 3.09 -9.64
CA SER A 37 -0.87 4.26 -10.51
C SER A 37 -0.98 5.54 -9.69
N CYS A 38 -0.13 6.51 -10.04
CA CYS A 38 0.01 7.79 -9.37
C CYS A 38 -0.04 8.86 -10.47
N GLU A 39 -1.19 9.52 -10.62
CA GLU A 39 -1.37 10.62 -11.58
C GLU A 39 -1.22 11.97 -10.89
N VAL A 40 -0.73 12.97 -11.61
CA VAL A 40 -0.60 14.35 -11.08
C VAL A 40 -1.99 14.84 -10.67
N GLU A 41 -2.10 15.42 -9.46
CA GLU A 41 -3.36 15.92 -8.86
C GLU A 41 -4.44 14.88 -8.50
N GLN A 42 -4.24 13.59 -8.77
CA GLN A 42 -5.20 12.54 -8.40
C GLN A 42 -4.66 11.66 -7.29
N PRO A 43 -5.46 11.14 -6.35
CA PRO A 43 -4.99 10.22 -5.29
C PRO A 43 -4.30 8.96 -5.85
N LEU A 44 -3.48 8.32 -5.01
CA LEU A 44 -2.77 7.09 -5.39
C LEU A 44 -3.78 5.97 -5.54
N ARG A 45 -3.76 5.26 -6.68
CA ARG A 45 -4.62 4.10 -6.92
C ARG A 45 -3.78 2.84 -6.85
N VAL A 46 -4.27 1.85 -6.12
CA VAL A 46 -3.57 0.57 -5.91
C VAL A 46 -4.51 -0.56 -6.27
N GLN A 47 -4.02 -1.55 -7.00
CA GLN A 47 -4.80 -2.74 -7.33
C GLN A 47 -4.39 -3.89 -6.41
N ILE A 48 -5.36 -4.39 -5.64
CA ILE A 48 -5.17 -5.47 -4.67
C ILE A 48 -5.64 -6.78 -5.29
N ASN A 49 -4.68 -7.61 -5.70
CA ASN A 49 -4.98 -8.88 -6.35
C ASN A 49 -5.05 -10.06 -5.36
N ASN A 50 -4.57 -9.88 -4.13
CA ASN A 50 -4.57 -10.91 -3.10
C ASN A 50 -4.56 -10.30 -1.69
N PRO A 51 -4.97 -11.04 -0.65
CA PRO A 51 -4.99 -10.54 0.73
C PRO A 51 -3.60 -10.14 1.26
N ASN A 52 -2.52 -10.77 0.79
CA ASN A 52 -1.16 -10.39 1.19
C ASN A 52 -0.82 -8.97 0.73
N GLN A 53 -1.24 -8.57 -0.47
CA GLN A 53 -1.08 -7.21 -0.97
C GLN A 53 -1.87 -6.20 -0.14
N ALA A 54 -3.06 -6.56 0.36
CA ALA A 54 -3.83 -5.70 1.27
C ALA A 54 -3.10 -5.47 2.60
N VAL A 55 -2.52 -6.54 3.17
CA VAL A 55 -1.74 -6.46 4.42
C VAL A 55 -0.47 -5.64 4.22
N GLN A 56 0.23 -5.86 3.11
CA GLN A 56 1.42 -5.09 2.75
C GLN A 56 1.07 -3.61 2.54
N LEU A 57 -0.02 -3.32 1.84
CA LEU A 57 -0.50 -1.96 1.63
C LEU A 57 -0.79 -1.27 2.97
N SER A 58 -1.56 -1.91 3.85
CA SER A 58 -1.88 -1.37 5.17
C SER A 58 -0.61 -1.09 5.99
N SER A 59 0.39 -1.97 5.89
CA SER A 59 1.68 -1.79 6.55
C SER A 59 2.46 -0.60 6.01
N VAL A 60 2.50 -0.44 4.69
CA VAL A 60 3.13 0.71 4.02
C VAL A 60 2.42 1.99 4.42
N LEU A 61 1.09 2.06 4.35
CA LEU A 61 0.34 3.26 4.73
C LEU A 61 0.57 3.64 6.19
N LYS A 62 0.56 2.65 7.09
CA LYS A 62 0.93 2.88 8.50
C LYS A 62 2.32 3.49 8.61
N GLN A 63 3.31 3.00 7.85
CA GLN A 63 4.68 3.53 7.82
C GLN A 63 4.78 5.04 7.58
N PHE A 64 3.87 5.59 6.77
CA PHE A 64 3.89 6.99 6.39
C PHE A 64 2.87 7.85 7.14
N THR A 65 1.86 7.25 7.76
CA THR A 65 0.79 7.98 8.47
C THR A 65 0.96 7.98 9.99
N ALA A 66 1.62 6.97 10.55
CA ALA A 66 1.75 6.80 11.99
C ALA A 66 3.02 7.49 12.53
N SER A 67 2.96 7.92 13.79
CA SER A 67 4.14 8.46 14.45
C SER A 67 5.23 7.40 14.56
N ARG A 68 6.50 7.82 14.56
CA ARG A 68 7.66 6.89 14.60
C ARG A 68 7.58 5.87 15.76
N GLY A 69 6.95 6.22 16.88
CA GLY A 69 6.73 5.30 18.01
C GLY A 69 5.69 4.21 17.72
N GLU A 70 4.62 4.55 17.00
CA GLU A 70 3.59 3.58 16.60
C GLU A 70 4.09 2.62 15.52
N LEU A 71 5.02 3.06 14.68
CA LEU A 71 5.70 2.20 13.71
C LEU A 71 6.53 1.12 14.38
N VAL A 72 7.30 1.50 15.40
CA VAL A 72 8.11 0.55 16.18
C VAL A 72 7.19 -0.46 16.86
N GLN A 73 6.11 0.00 17.52
CA GLN A 73 5.14 -0.93 18.13
C GLN A 73 4.41 -1.81 17.13
N SER A 74 4.13 -1.34 15.91
CA SER A 74 3.51 -2.16 14.89
C SER A 74 4.47 -3.24 14.38
N LEU A 75 5.75 -2.90 14.20
CA LEU A 75 6.79 -3.84 13.81
C LEU A 75 7.06 -4.86 14.92
N GLU A 76 7.14 -4.43 16.18
CA GLU A 76 7.28 -5.32 17.34
C GLU A 76 6.12 -6.30 17.45
N ARG A 77 4.89 -5.86 17.15
CA ARG A 77 3.72 -6.75 17.14
C ARG A 77 3.76 -7.75 15.98
N SER A 78 4.18 -7.32 14.78
CA SER A 78 4.36 -8.22 13.63
C SER A 78 5.53 -9.20 13.80
N TRP A 79 6.47 -8.90 14.69
CA TRP A 79 7.58 -9.80 15.02
C TRP A 79 7.26 -10.73 16.20
N ASN A 80 6.43 -10.29 17.14
CA ASN A 80 5.95 -11.11 18.27
C ASN A 80 4.82 -12.09 17.90
N THR A 81 4.42 -12.17 16.63
CA THR A 81 3.51 -13.23 16.15
C THR A 81 4.21 -14.57 15.86
N GLU A 82 5.46 -14.76 16.32
CA GLU A 82 6.11 -16.07 16.31
C GLU A 82 5.75 -16.84 17.60
N CYS A 83 5.12 -18.01 17.41
CA CYS A 83 4.73 -19.05 18.37
C CYS A 83 3.42 -18.85 19.18
N ASP A 84 2.31 -19.41 18.67
CA ASP A 84 1.66 -20.56 19.32
C ASP A 84 1.55 -21.71 18.31
#